data_AF-A0A1E7GW20-F1
#
_entry.id   AF-A0A1E7GW20-F1
#
_cell.length_a   1.000
_cell.length_b   1.000
_cell.length_c   1.000
_cell.angle_alpha   90.00
_cell.angle_beta   90.00
_cell.angle_gamma   90.00
#
_symmetry.space_group_name_H-M   'P 1'
#
loop_
_entity.id
_entity.type
_entity.pdbx_description
1 polymer ?
#
loop_
_entity_poly.entity_id
_entity_poly.type
_entity_poly.pdbx_seq_one_letter_code
_entity_poly.pdbx_strand_id
1 'polypeptide(L)'
;MAFLKRSPWIFHYDGSSCNGCDIEVLACLTPMYDVERFGVINTGNPKHSDILLITGSINRQNEHVVKTIYRQMGDPKVVIAIGTCAASGGIFAECYNVLGGVDTTIP
;
A
#
# COMPACT_ATOMS: atom_id res chain seq x y z
N MET A 1 -16.79 13.28 -4.25
CA MET A 1 -16.27 11.92 -3.95
C MET A 1 -17.39 11.01 -3.44
N ALA A 2 -18.31 10.57 -4.30
CA ALA A 2 -19.42 9.69 -3.91
C ALA A 2 -19.28 8.24 -4.43
N PHE A 3 -18.42 7.99 -5.43
CA PHE A 3 -18.37 6.72 -6.16
C PHE A 3 -17.62 5.58 -5.42
N LEU A 4 -16.62 5.87 -4.59
CA LEU A 4 -15.76 4.83 -3.95
C LEU A 4 -16.30 4.23 -2.64
N LYS A 5 -17.55 4.51 -2.25
CA LYS A 5 -18.02 4.20 -0.88
C LYS A 5 -18.39 2.73 -0.61
N ARG A 6 -18.64 1.92 -1.64
CA ARG A 6 -19.26 0.59 -1.46
C ARG A 6 -18.45 -0.58 -2.02
N SER A 7 -17.43 -0.31 -2.84
CA SER A 7 -16.62 -1.36 -3.48
C SER A 7 -15.17 -0.89 -3.71
N PRO A 8 -14.43 -0.53 -2.66
CA PRO A 8 -13.05 -0.07 -2.82
C PRO A 8 -12.11 -1.23 -3.16
N TRP A 9 -11.47 -1.20 -4.32
CA TRP A 9 -10.53 -2.26 -4.71
C TRP A 9 -9.10 -1.89 -4.33
N ILE A 10 -8.42 -2.79 -3.63
CA ILE A 10 -7.08 -2.56 -3.12
C ILE A 10 -6.05 -3.24 -4.05
N PHE A 11 -4.86 -2.64 -4.09
CA PHE A 11 -3.65 -3.25 -4.61
C PHE A 11 -2.58 -3.13 -3.53
N HIS A 12 -2.14 -4.26 -3.01
CA HIS A 12 -1.10 -4.32 -1.97
C HIS A 12 0.28 -4.45 -2.61
N TYR A 13 1.21 -3.60 -2.18
CA TYR A 13 2.61 -3.64 -2.59
C TYR A 13 3.54 -3.62 -1.37
N ASP A 14 4.47 -4.57 -1.34
CA ASP A 14 5.57 -4.61 -0.38
C ASP A 14 6.73 -3.75 -0.88
N GLY A 15 6.97 -2.66 -0.13
CA GLY A 15 8.04 -1.71 -0.36
C GLY A 15 9.29 -1.93 0.49
N SER A 16 9.61 -3.13 0.97
CA SER A 16 10.71 -3.48 1.92
C SER A 16 10.22 -3.68 3.35
N SER A 17 9.21 -4.52 3.49
CA SER A 17 8.64 -4.96 4.74
C SER A 17 9.46 -6.11 5.34
N CYS A 18 9.22 -6.39 6.62
CA CYS A 18 9.68 -7.59 7.30
C CYS A 18 8.60 -8.70 7.30
N ASN A 19 7.61 -8.59 6.41
CA ASN A 19 6.42 -9.44 6.29
C ASN A 19 5.38 -9.31 7.40
N GLY A 20 5.66 -8.57 8.48
CA GLY A 20 4.72 -8.41 9.60
C GLY A 20 3.41 -7.75 9.17
N CYS A 21 3.50 -6.55 8.58
CA CYS A 21 2.30 -5.85 8.10
C CYS A 21 1.62 -6.57 6.92
N ASP A 22 2.36 -7.30 6.10
CA ASP A 22 1.82 -8.07 4.97
C ASP A 22 0.94 -9.22 5.44
N ILE A 23 1.36 -9.92 6.50
CA ILE A 23 0.57 -10.97 7.14
C ILE A 23 -0.72 -10.38 7.71
N GLU A 24 -0.67 -9.20 8.33
CA GLU A 24 -1.88 -8.55 8.87
C GLU A 24 -2.84 -8.12 7.75
N VAL A 25 -2.33 -7.57 6.64
CA VAL A 25 -3.14 -7.26 5.46
C VAL A 25 -3.81 -8.53 4.92
N LEU A 26 -3.07 -9.63 4.82
CA LEU A 26 -3.62 -10.90 4.37
C LEU A 26 -4.63 -11.46 5.37
N ALA A 27 -4.37 -11.36 6.67
CA ALA A 27 -5.28 -11.80 7.72
C ALA A 27 -6.63 -11.08 7.61
N CYS A 28 -6.64 -9.78 7.32
CA CYS A 28 -7.87 -9.02 7.08
C CYS A 28 -8.72 -9.60 5.94
N LEU A 29 -8.11 -10.22 4.93
CA LEU A 29 -8.80 -10.88 3.80
C LEU A 29 -9.31 -12.30 4.13
N THR A 30 -8.94 -12.86 5.29
CA THR A 30 -9.39 -14.19 5.72
C THR A 30 -10.76 -14.14 6.41
N PRO A 31 -11.49 -15.27 6.53
CA PRO A 31 -12.85 -15.31 7.06
C PRO A 31 -13.03 -14.75 8.49
N MET A 32 -11.96 -14.70 9.29
CA MET A 32 -12.04 -14.21 10.66
C MET A 32 -12.37 -12.70 10.70
N TYR A 33 -11.70 -11.91 9.85
CA TYR A 33 -11.87 -10.46 9.78
C TYR A 33 -12.71 -10.02 8.59
N ASP A 34 -12.60 -10.76 7.47
CA ASP A 34 -13.48 -10.71 6.30
C ASP A 34 -13.84 -9.28 5.87
N VAL A 35 -12.83 -8.55 5.40
CA VAL A 35 -13.03 -7.19 4.84
C VAL A 35 -13.80 -7.20 3.52
N GLU A 36 -13.94 -8.36 2.87
CA GLU A 36 -14.70 -8.53 1.63
C GLU A 36 -16.18 -8.17 1.80
N ARG A 37 -16.75 -8.36 3.01
CA ARG A 37 -18.12 -7.90 3.33
C ARG A 37 -18.36 -6.40 3.10
N PHE A 38 -17.29 -5.60 3.13
CA PHE A 38 -17.33 -4.16 2.88
C PHE A 38 -17.06 -3.79 1.41
N GLY A 39 -16.92 -4.81 0.54
CA GLY A 39 -16.60 -4.65 -0.88
C GLY A 39 -15.11 -4.48 -1.17
N VAL A 40 -14.24 -4.78 -0.20
CA VAL A 40 -12.78 -4.72 -0.34
C VAL A 40 -12.28 -6.00 -1.01
N ILE A 41 -11.67 -5.86 -2.18
CA ILE A 41 -11.06 -6.98 -2.91
C ILE A 41 -9.63 -6.62 -3.26
N ASN A 42 -8.70 -7.55 -2.98
CA ASN A 42 -7.31 -7.41 -3.40
C ASN A 42 -7.16 -7.83 -4.86
N THR A 43 -6.68 -6.90 -5.68
CA THR A 43 -6.49 -7.09 -7.11
C THR A 43 -5.01 -7.25 -7.44
N GLY A 44 -4.69 -8.10 -8.42
CA GLY A 44 -3.31 -8.27 -8.90
C GLY A 44 -2.87 -7.24 -9.94
N ASN A 45 -3.73 -6.28 -10.31
CA ASN A 45 -3.45 -5.31 -11.35
C ASN A 45 -3.77 -3.88 -10.87
N PRO A 46 -2.76 -2.98 -10.81
CA PRO A 46 -2.96 -1.63 -10.30
C PRO A 46 -3.94 -0.80 -11.16
N LYS A 47 -4.16 -1.17 -12.43
CA LYS A 47 -5.13 -0.46 -13.29
C LYS A 47 -6.59 -0.67 -12.87
N HIS A 48 -6.86 -1.70 -12.09
CA HIS A 48 -8.21 -2.02 -11.60
C HIS A 48 -8.43 -1.60 -10.14
N SER A 49 -7.39 -1.12 -9.45
CA SER A 49 -7.46 -0.75 -8.04
C SER A 49 -7.70 0.75 -7.85
N ASP A 50 -8.47 1.08 -6.83
CA ASP A 50 -8.71 2.45 -6.38
C ASP A 50 -7.80 2.84 -5.20
N ILE A 51 -7.32 1.85 -4.44
CA ILE A 51 -6.53 2.07 -3.23
C ILE A 51 -5.19 1.34 -3.35
N LEU A 52 -4.09 2.08 -3.17
CA LEU A 52 -2.74 1.54 -3.07
C LEU A 52 -2.40 1.33 -1.60
N LEU A 53 -2.26 0.09 -1.18
CA LEU A 53 -1.76 -0.25 0.16
C LEU A 53 -0.26 -0.51 0.09
N ILE A 54 0.53 0.26 0.82
CA ILE A 54 1.97 0.06 0.89
C ILE A 54 2.36 -0.37 2.29
N THR A 55 3.07 -1.49 2.37
CA THR A 55 3.75 -1.99 3.56
C THR A 55 5.25 -1.82 3.41
N GLY A 56 5.95 -1.64 4.53
CA GLY A 56 7.41 -1.43 4.50
C GLY A 56 7.84 -0.03 4.05
N SER A 57 9.12 0.27 4.25
CA SER A 57 9.71 1.60 4.01
C SER A 57 10.27 1.74 2.60
N ILE A 58 10.01 2.86 1.92
CA ILE A 58 10.53 3.07 0.56
C ILE A 58 12.05 3.16 0.56
N ASN A 59 12.69 2.47 -0.38
CA ASN A 59 14.14 2.46 -0.54
C ASN A 59 14.53 2.87 -1.97
N ARG A 60 15.83 3.11 -2.20
CA ARG A 60 16.33 3.51 -3.53
C ARG A 60 16.04 2.51 -4.65
N GLN A 61 15.90 1.22 -4.34
CA GLN A 61 15.64 0.19 -5.36
C GLN A 61 14.18 0.16 -5.78
N ASN A 62 13.23 0.33 -4.86
CA ASN A 62 11.80 0.20 -5.15
C ASN A 62 11.08 1.52 -5.44
N GLU A 63 11.70 2.66 -5.18
CA GLU A 63 11.12 3.99 -5.42
C GLU A 63 10.50 4.12 -6.83
N HIS A 64 11.23 3.69 -7.86
CA HIS A 64 10.78 3.76 -9.25
C HIS A 64 9.59 2.85 -9.54
N VAL A 65 9.49 1.71 -8.84
CA VAL A 65 8.39 0.75 -8.96
C VAL A 65 7.13 1.36 -8.37
N VAL A 66 7.22 1.90 -7.15
CA VAL A 66 6.10 2.56 -6.46
C VAL A 66 5.55 3.73 -7.26
N LYS A 67 6.44 4.60 -7.79
CA LYS A 67 6.04 5.70 -8.69
C LYS A 67 5.36 5.20 -9.97
N THR A 68 5.74 4.03 -10.46
CA THR A 68 5.15 3.46 -11.68
C THR A 68 3.78 2.85 -11.41
N ILE A 69 3.63 2.12 -10.30
CA ILE A 69 2.35 1.57 -9.83
C ILE A 69 1.35 2.72 -9.64
N TYR A 70 1.72 3.75 -8.87
CA TYR A 70 0.86 4.89 -8.59
C TYR A 70 0.42 5.63 -9.87
N ARG A 71 1.31 5.76 -10.87
CA ARG A 71 0.98 6.37 -12.17
C ARG A 71 0.07 5.51 -13.04
N GLN A 72 0.08 4.19 -12.88
CA GLN A 72 -0.77 3.28 -13.65
C GLN A 72 -2.20 3.18 -13.12
N MET A 73 -2.43 3.58 -11.86
CA MET A 73 -3.76 3.60 -11.26
C MET A 73 -4.62 4.72 -11.81
N GLY A 74 -5.90 4.40 -12.08
CA GLY A 74 -6.90 5.37 -12.51
C GLY A 74 -7.28 6.37 -11.42
N ASP A 75 -7.87 7.50 -11.80
CA ASP A 75 -8.47 8.45 -10.83
C ASP A 75 -9.98 8.20 -10.70
N PRO A 76 -10.56 8.30 -9.49
CA PRO A 76 -9.94 8.72 -8.22
C PRO A 76 -9.18 7.59 -7.50
N LYS A 77 -7.95 7.88 -7.01
CA LYS A 77 -7.12 6.94 -6.24
C LYS A 77 -6.70 7.47 -4.87
N VAL A 78 -6.42 6.56 -3.94
CA VAL A 78 -5.94 6.86 -2.58
C VAL A 78 -4.74 5.97 -2.24
N VAL A 79 -3.79 6.50 -1.48
CA VAL A 79 -2.65 5.76 -0.94
C VAL A 79 -2.84 5.58 0.56
N ILE A 80 -2.58 4.38 1.07
CA ILE A 80 -2.59 4.07 2.50
C ILE A 80 -1.25 3.46 2.87
N ALA A 81 -0.50 4.15 3.73
CA ALA A 81 0.71 3.64 4.34
C ALA A 81 0.35 2.75 5.54
N ILE A 82 0.75 1.48 5.51
CA ILE A 82 0.46 0.50 6.56
C ILE A 82 1.72 0.23 7.38
N GLY A 83 1.62 0.54 8.67
CA GLY A 83 2.69 0.35 9.64
C GLY A 83 3.68 1.51 9.70
N THR A 84 4.51 1.51 10.74
CA THR A 84 5.44 2.61 11.03
C THR A 84 6.53 2.75 9.96
N CYS A 85 7.00 1.64 9.39
CA CYS A 85 8.00 1.66 8.31
C CYS A 85 7.47 2.38 7.07
N ALA A 86 6.22 2.13 6.67
CA ALA A 86 5.61 2.81 5.52
C ALA A 86 5.27 4.28 5.84
N ALA A 87 4.91 4.60 7.09
CA ALA A 87 4.55 5.95 7.47
C ALA A 87 5.77 6.89 7.60
N SER A 88 6.91 6.42 8.12
CA SER A 88 8.06 7.30 8.42
C SER A 88 9.44 6.69 8.18
N GLY A 89 9.52 5.45 7.66
CA GLY A 89 10.75 4.66 7.65
C GLY A 89 10.99 3.88 8.94
N GLY A 90 10.28 4.22 10.03
CA GLY A 90 10.37 3.52 11.31
C GLY A 90 11.79 3.46 11.86
N ILE A 91 12.18 2.30 12.41
CA ILE A 91 13.53 2.08 12.94
C ILE A 91 14.63 2.16 11.87
N PHE A 92 14.26 2.04 10.60
CA PHE A 92 15.19 2.08 9.46
C PHE A 92 15.30 3.47 8.82
N ALA A 93 14.67 4.50 9.39
CA ALA A 93 14.64 5.84 8.80
C ALA A 93 16.04 6.45 8.56
N GLU A 94 17.02 6.10 9.41
CA GLU A 94 18.41 6.59 9.28
C GLU A 94 19.30 5.66 8.44
N CYS A 95 18.79 4.55 7.94
CA CYS A 95 19.56 3.64 7.10
C CYS A 95 19.87 4.28 5.73
N TYR A 96 21.10 4.09 5.25
CA TYR A 96 21.59 4.74 4.03
C TYR A 96 20.74 4.48 2.78
N ASN A 97 20.01 3.36 2.73
CA ASN A 97 19.22 2.92 1.58
C ASN A 97 17.75 3.33 1.65
N VAL A 98 17.24 3.68 2.84
CA VAL A 98 15.84 4.04 3.08
C VAL A 98 15.64 5.52 2.77
N LEU A 99 14.58 5.84 2.05
CA LEU A 99 14.22 7.22 1.68
C LEU A 99 13.22 7.84 2.65
N GLY A 100 12.65 7.04 3.56
CA GLY A 100 11.68 7.44 4.56
C GLY A 100 10.34 6.75 4.39
N GLY A 101 9.27 7.47 4.72
CA GLY A 101 7.90 7.02 4.49
C GLY A 101 7.49 7.10 3.02
N VAL A 102 6.29 6.62 2.74
CA VAL A 102 5.67 6.62 1.40
C VAL A 102 5.49 8.04 0.86
N ASP A 103 5.23 9.00 1.75
CA ASP A 103 5.02 10.43 1.49
C ASP A 103 6.21 11.11 0.81
N THR A 104 7.42 10.55 0.96
CA THR A 104 8.62 11.04 0.28
C THR A 104 8.63 10.77 -1.22
N THR A 105 7.80 9.83 -1.69
CA THR A 105 7.86 9.27 -3.05
C THR A 105 6.58 9.49 -3.84
N ILE A 106 5.42 9.34 -3.19
CA ILE A 106 4.09 9.55 -3.76
C ILE A 106 3.22 10.30 -2.75
N PRO A 107 2.21 11.08 -3.21
CA PRO A 107 1.34 11.85 -2.33
C PRO A 107 0.42 10.99 -1.47
#